data_AF-A0A166GFE8-F1
#
_entry.id   AF-A0A166GFE8-F1
#
_cell.length_a   1.000
_cell.length_b   1.000
_cell.length_c   1.000
_cell.angle_alpha   90.00
_cell.angle_beta   90.00
_cell.angle_gamma   90.00
#
_symmetry.space_group_name_H-M   'P 1'
#
loop_
_entity.id
_entity.type
_entity.pdbx_description
1 polymer ?
#
loop_
_entity_poly.entity_id
_entity_poly.type
_entity_poly.pdbx_seq_one_letter_code
_entity_poly.pdbx_strand_id
1 'polypeptide(L)'
;LTFDDVPWPSFTSPQPEEDLNISVVSEFLFSPLRPTPKNRKEILRESILRWHPDKFEGRVLAFVQPQDAEAVRQLSAAVMQSLRRLMDEDN
;
A
#
# COMPACT_ATOMS: atom_id res chain seq x y z
N LEU A 1 -7.57 -15.92 0.39
CA LEU A 1 -7.39 -14.63 -0.32
C LEU A 1 -6.36 -14.83 -1.40
N THR A 2 -6.61 -14.28 -2.57
CA THR A 2 -5.60 -14.22 -3.65
C THR A 2 -4.94 -12.83 -3.64
N PHE A 3 -3.91 -12.63 -4.46
CA PHE A 3 -3.26 -11.34 -4.59
C PHE A 3 -4.24 -10.21 -4.96
N ASP A 4 -5.27 -10.49 -5.76
CA ASP A 4 -6.26 -9.52 -6.26
C ASP A 4 -7.29 -9.11 -5.19
N ASP A 5 -7.52 -9.94 -4.17
CA ASP A 5 -8.37 -9.61 -3.02
C ASP A 5 -7.76 -8.54 -2.10
N VAL A 6 -6.46 -8.28 -2.23
CA VAL A 6 -5.76 -7.33 -1.38
C VAL A 6 -6.10 -5.91 -1.83
N PRO A 7 -6.54 -5.02 -0.92
CA PRO A 7 -6.92 -3.65 -1.28
C PRO A 7 -5.67 -2.79 -1.49
N TRP A 8 -4.94 -3.03 -2.58
CA TRP A 8 -3.74 -2.30 -2.96
C TRP A 8 -4.00 -0.80 -3.09
N PRO A 9 -3.04 0.07 -2.76
CA PRO A 9 -3.19 1.51 -2.89
C PRO A 9 -2.92 1.95 -4.34
N SER A 10 -3.68 1.37 -5.26
CA SER A 10 -3.61 1.58 -6.70
C SER A 10 -5.03 1.60 -7.26
N PHE A 11 -5.26 2.34 -8.35
CA PHE A 11 -6.53 2.35 -9.06
C PHE A 11 -6.74 1.10 -9.92
N THR A 12 -5.66 0.40 -10.23
CA THR A 12 -5.64 -0.86 -10.97
C THR A 12 -5.09 -1.96 -10.08
N SER A 13 -5.52 -3.21 -10.29
CA SER A 13 -4.84 -4.35 -9.68
C SER A 13 -3.39 -4.38 -10.15
N PRO A 14 -2.42 -4.10 -9.26
CA PRO A 14 -1.02 -4.17 -9.63
C PRO A 14 -0.70 -5.61 -10.03
N GLN A 15 0.24 -5.84 -10.94
CA GLN A 15 0.75 -7.19 -11.11
C GLN A 15 1.87 -7.44 -10.07
N PRO A 16 2.11 -8.69 -9.65
CA PRO A 16 3.26 -9.03 -8.82
C PRO A 16 4.60 -8.53 -9.38
N GLU A 17 4.66 -8.44 -10.70
CA GLU A 17 5.82 -8.03 -11.50
C GLU A 17 5.84 -6.52 -11.76
N GLU A 18 4.74 -5.82 -11.49
CA GLU A 18 4.59 -4.39 -11.73
C GLU A 18 4.82 -3.65 -10.42
N ASP A 19 5.99 -3.02 -10.31
CA ASP A 19 6.42 -2.29 -9.12
C ASP A 19 5.40 -1.20 -8.76
N LEU A 20 4.84 -1.31 -7.55
CA LEU A 20 3.92 -0.30 -7.01
C LEU A 20 4.71 0.97 -6.66
N ASN A 21 4.84 1.81 -7.67
CA ASN A 21 5.68 3.01 -7.62
C ASN A 21 5.08 4.10 -6.73
N ILE A 22 5.96 4.96 -6.24
CA ILE A 22 5.64 6.13 -5.43
C ILE A 22 4.53 6.97 -6.06
N SER A 23 4.59 7.19 -7.37
CA SER A 23 3.59 7.96 -8.11
C SER A 23 2.20 7.34 -8.01
N VAL A 24 2.07 6.02 -8.22
CA VAL A 24 0.79 5.30 -8.14
C VAL A 24 0.21 5.36 -6.74
N VAL A 25 1.05 5.08 -5.74
CA VAL A 25 0.65 5.17 -4.32
C VAL A 25 0.20 6.59 -3.98
N SER A 26 0.97 7.59 -4.38
CA SER A 26 0.67 8.99 -4.09
C SER A 26 -0.62 9.45 -4.76
N GLU A 27 -0.88 9.02 -6.00
CA GLU A 27 -2.08 9.39 -6.75
C GLU A 27 -3.34 8.78 -6.11
N PHE A 28 -3.26 7.51 -5.72
CA PHE A 28 -4.33 6.85 -4.97
C PHE A 28 -4.56 7.52 -3.61
N LEU A 29 -3.48 7.82 -2.88
CA LEU A 29 -3.59 8.37 -1.55
C LEU A 29 -4.05 9.82 -1.51
N PHE A 30 -3.59 10.66 -2.43
CA PHE A 30 -3.95 12.07 -2.52
C PHE A 30 -5.10 12.32 -3.50
N SER A 31 -5.81 11.27 -3.90
CA SER A 31 -6.94 11.38 -4.81
C SER A 31 -7.98 12.39 -4.30
N PRO A 32 -8.46 13.32 -5.16
CA PRO A 32 -9.50 14.29 -4.80
C PRO A 32 -10.85 13.62 -4.52
N LEU A 33 -11.01 12.33 -4.84
CA LEU A 33 -12.19 11.53 -4.54
C LEU A 33 -12.28 11.11 -3.06
N ARG A 34 -11.32 11.49 -2.21
CA ARG A 34 -11.42 11.21 -0.78
C ARG A 34 -12.59 11.97 -0.15
N PRO A 35 -13.43 11.27 0.65
CA PRO A 35 -14.56 11.90 1.32
C PRO A 35 -14.15 12.86 2.44
N THR A 36 -12.92 12.76 2.96
CA THR A 36 -12.43 13.60 4.06
C THR A 36 -11.20 14.40 3.64
N PRO A 37 -11.22 15.75 3.74
CA PRO A 37 -10.03 16.56 3.55
C PRO A 37 -9.06 16.28 4.70
N LYS A 38 -7.96 15.60 4.39
CA LYS A 38 -6.87 15.33 5.33
C LYS A 38 -5.58 15.89 4.78
N ASN A 39 -4.68 16.32 5.67
CA ASN A 39 -3.36 16.78 5.26
C ASN A 39 -2.54 15.63 4.70
N ARG A 40 -1.58 15.93 3.81
CA ARG A 40 -0.73 14.92 3.18
C ARG A 40 0.00 14.06 4.23
N LYS A 41 0.56 14.68 5.27
CA LYS A 41 1.20 13.98 6.41
C LYS A 41 0.26 13.03 7.15
N GLU A 42 -1.01 13.40 7.34
CA GLU A 42 -1.97 12.55 8.04
C GLU A 42 -2.32 11.32 7.21
N ILE A 43 -2.57 11.53 5.91
CA ILE A 43 -2.83 10.45 4.95
C ILE A 43 -1.66 9.47 4.92
N LEU A 44 -0.43 9.99 4.84
CA LEU A 44 0.78 9.16 4.82
C LEU A 44 0.94 8.36 6.11
N ARG A 45 0.79 8.99 7.29
CA ARG A 45 0.88 8.30 8.58
C ARG A 45 -0.15 7.19 8.73
N GLU A 46 -1.42 7.45 8.38
CA GLU A 46 -2.47 6.43 8.42
C GLU A 46 -2.18 5.27 7.46
N SER A 47 -1.65 5.59 6.27
CA SER A 47 -1.30 4.59 5.27
C SER A 47 -0.12 3.74 5.72
N ILE A 48 0.92 4.33 6.30
CA ILE A 48 2.07 3.60 6.89
C ILE A 48 1.60 2.66 8.00
N LEU A 49 0.69 3.11 8.87
CA LEU A 49 0.13 2.26 9.93
C LEU A 49 -0.73 1.12 9.36
N ARG A 50 -1.48 1.37 8.28
CA ARG A 50 -2.32 0.37 7.62
C ARG A 50 -1.50 -0.68 6.87
N TRP A 51 -0.45 -0.25 6.18
CA TRP A 51 0.46 -1.10 5.40
C TRP A 51 1.65 -1.60 6.20
N HIS A 52 1.64 -1.38 7.52
CA HIS A 52 2.70 -1.88 8.38
C HIS A 52 2.77 -3.42 8.30
N PRO A 53 3.95 -4.01 8.08
CA PRO A 53 4.09 -5.45 7.87
C PRO A 53 3.44 -6.26 8.99
N ASP A 54 3.62 -5.87 10.26
CA ASP A 54 2.96 -6.52 11.40
C ASP A 54 1.42 -6.62 11.28
N LYS A 55 0.75 -5.52 10.89
CA LYS A 55 -0.71 -5.48 10.73
C LYS A 55 -1.16 -6.21 9.47
N PHE A 56 -0.39 -6.07 8.39
CA PHE A 56 -0.72 -6.61 7.09
C PHE A 56 -0.46 -8.13 7.03
N GLU A 57 0.63 -8.60 7.62
CA GLU A 57 0.97 -10.02 7.73
C GLU A 57 -0.09 -10.77 8.56
N GLY A 58 -0.48 -10.22 9.71
CA GLY A 58 -1.47 -10.84 10.58
C GLY A 58 -2.91 -10.82 10.03
N ARG A 59 -3.26 -9.87 9.16
CA ARG A 59 -4.65 -9.72 8.64
C ARG A 59 -4.86 -10.17 7.21
N VAL A 60 -3.82 -10.07 6.38
CA VAL A 60 -3.90 -10.36 4.94
C VAL A 60 -3.05 -11.58 4.64
N LEU A 61 -1.74 -11.54 4.95
CA LEU A 61 -0.82 -12.64 4.62
C LEU A 61 -1.23 -13.97 5.29
N ALA A 62 -1.78 -13.92 6.51
CA ALA A 62 -2.31 -15.09 7.21
C ALA A 62 -3.45 -15.82 6.46
N PHE A 63 -4.15 -15.12 5.54
CA PHE A 63 -5.25 -15.66 4.75
C PHE A 63 -4.93 -15.76 3.25
N VAL A 64 -3.74 -15.30 2.83
CA VAL A 64 -3.27 -15.37 1.44
C VAL A 64 -2.71 -16.76 1.17
N GLN A 65 -2.95 -17.28 -0.04
CA GLN A 65 -2.40 -18.57 -0.44
C GLN A 65 -0.86 -18.52 -0.46
N PRO A 66 -0.16 -19.59 -0.04
CA PRO A 66 1.29 -19.58 0.06
C PRO A 66 2.01 -19.28 -1.26
N GLN A 67 1.39 -19.61 -2.39
CA GLN A 67 1.89 -19.29 -3.74
C GLN A 67 1.89 -17.78 -4.05
N ASP A 68 0.97 -17.01 -3.46
CA ASP A 68 0.83 -15.57 -3.64
C ASP A 68 1.45 -14.80 -2.46
N ALA A 69 1.73 -15.47 -1.34
CA ALA A 69 2.22 -14.85 -0.12
C ALA A 69 3.53 -14.09 -0.35
N GLU A 70 4.46 -14.64 -1.14
CA GLU A 70 5.72 -13.95 -1.45
C GLU A 70 5.49 -12.69 -2.28
N ALA A 71 4.67 -12.78 -3.33
CA ALA A 71 4.31 -11.62 -4.16
C ALA A 71 3.64 -10.52 -3.33
N VAL A 72 2.67 -10.89 -2.49
CA VAL A 72 1.97 -9.98 -1.58
C VAL A 72 2.95 -9.34 -0.58
N ARG A 73 3.89 -10.12 -0.04
CA ARG A 73 4.93 -9.62 0.88
C ARG A 73 5.84 -8.62 0.19
N GLN A 74 6.36 -8.94 -0.98
CA GLN A 74 7.23 -8.06 -1.76
C GLN A 74 6.54 -6.75 -2.11
N LEU A 75 5.31 -6.81 -2.62
CA LEU A 75 4.58 -5.61 -3.01
C LEU A 75 4.20 -4.75 -1.79
N SER A 76 3.82 -5.38 -0.67
CA SER A 76 3.55 -4.64 0.57
C SER A 76 4.79 -3.90 1.08
N ALA A 77 5.98 -4.49 0.93
CA ALA A 77 7.24 -3.84 1.26
C ALA A 77 7.54 -2.66 0.32
N ALA A 78 7.29 -2.81 -0.99
CA ALA A 78 7.41 -1.73 -1.97
C ALA A 78 6.47 -0.56 -1.64
N VAL A 79 5.21 -0.83 -1.28
CA VAL A 79 4.26 0.19 -0.81
C VAL A 79 4.80 0.92 0.43
N MET A 80 5.29 0.19 1.43
CA MET A 80 5.86 0.80 2.64
C MET A 80 7.09 1.68 2.35
N GLN A 81 7.94 1.26 1.42
CA GLN A 81 9.08 2.06 0.98
C GLN A 81 8.62 3.33 0.27
N SER A 82 7.64 3.22 -0.62
CA SER A 82 7.05 4.34 -1.33
C SER A 82 6.41 5.36 -0.36
N LEU A 83 5.66 4.87 0.63
CA LEU A 83 5.07 5.69 1.69
C LEU A 83 6.13 6.43 2.52
N ARG A 84 7.23 5.74 2.89
CA ARG A 84 8.33 6.36 3.64
C ARG A 84 9.01 7.46 2.85
N ARG A 85 9.26 7.24 1.54
CA ARG A 85 9.84 8.27 0.68
C ARG A 85 8.93 9.49 0.55
N LEU A 86 7.63 9.30 0.35
CA LEU A 86 6.66 10.40 0.33
C LEU A 86 6.64 11.19 1.64
N MET A 87 6.80 10.50 2.77
CA MET A 87 6.84 11.16 4.08
C MET A 87 8.14 11.95 4.31
N ASP A 88 9.25 11.49 3.75
CA ASP A 88 10.53 12.19 3.78
C ASP A 88 10.51 13.43 2.87
N GLU A 89 9.93 13.33 1.66
CA GLU A 89 9.78 14.45 0.73
C GLU A 89 8.84 15.56 1.23
N ASP A 90 7.84 15.22 2.06
CA ASP A 90 6.89 16.19 2.64
C ASP A 90 7.40 16.83 3.95
N ASN A 91 8.58 16.45 4.44
CA ASN A 91 9.15 16.93 5.71
C ASN A 91 10.15 18.07 5.57
#